data_AF-A0A239BY92-F1
#
_entry.id   AF-A0A239BY92-F1
#
_cell.length_a   1.000
_cell.length_b   1.000
_cell.length_c   1.000
_cell.angle_alpha   90.00
_cell.angle_beta   90.00
_cell.angle_gamma   90.00
#
_symmetry.space_group_name_H-M   'P 1'
#
loop_
_entity.id
_entity.type
_entity.pdbx_description
1 polymer ?
#
loop_
_entity_poly.entity_id
_entity_poly.type
_entity_poly.pdbx_seq_one_letter_code
_entity_poly.pdbx_strand_id
1 'polypeptide(L)'
;MSNQNPQPRIGLILSETEMYAPLRGREKRVDATVRIRDGGVDFDFTVNGQAGTFTGLHLEKSYQAASLMIDNTFIRNYSGTWPVQVEIIASLDAFEDRATLTLYDTRTLRAERVVVAINPDSLKIPTGNEYAQAHVQRQFYDANDIPLPFDEITETLEVVPPVPGVELEGVMISISSMPHADKVNVRVSGPDGVSGDATLTLVK
;
A
#
# COMPACT_ATOMS: atom_id res chain seq x y z
N MET A 1 -23.29 -40.24 -0.47
CA MET A 1 -22.26 -39.21 -0.27
C MET A 1 -21.84 -38.75 -1.65
N SER A 2 -22.33 -37.60 -2.11
CA SER A 2 -22.06 -37.12 -3.46
C SER A 2 -20.67 -36.51 -3.50
N ASN A 3 -19.76 -37.14 -4.24
CA ASN A 3 -18.49 -36.53 -4.64
C ASN A 3 -18.82 -35.32 -5.52
N GLN A 4 -18.85 -34.12 -4.94
CA GLN A 4 -18.81 -32.90 -5.72
C GLN A 4 -17.41 -32.81 -6.32
N ASN A 5 -17.28 -33.15 -7.60
CA ASN A 5 -16.13 -32.73 -8.37
C ASN A 5 -15.99 -31.21 -8.19
N PRO A 6 -14.82 -30.70 -7.80
CA PRO A 6 -14.64 -29.26 -7.71
C PRO A 6 -14.96 -28.67 -9.07
N GLN A 7 -15.93 -27.72 -9.11
CA GLN A 7 -16.24 -27.05 -10.35
C GLN A 7 -14.96 -26.40 -10.91
N PRO A 8 -14.75 -26.46 -12.23
CA PRO A 8 -13.64 -25.76 -12.88
C PRO A 8 -13.65 -24.29 -12.44
N ARG A 9 -12.53 -23.83 -11.89
CA ARG A 9 -12.37 -22.45 -11.43
C ARG A 9 -11.68 -21.63 -12.52
N ILE A 10 -12.17 -20.42 -12.75
CA ILE A 10 -11.55 -19.45 -13.67
C ILE A 10 -10.16 -19.01 -13.16
N GLY A 11 -9.93 -19.12 -11.84
CA GLY A 11 -8.67 -18.82 -11.20
C GLY A 11 -8.49 -17.31 -11.01
N LEU A 12 -9.53 -16.65 -10.50
CA LEU A 12 -9.52 -15.22 -10.20
C LEU A 12 -8.56 -14.93 -9.04
N ILE A 13 -7.69 -13.94 -9.23
CA ILE A 13 -6.70 -13.50 -8.26
C ILE A 13 -6.71 -11.98 -8.18
N LEU A 14 -6.70 -11.45 -6.96
CA LEU A 14 -6.54 -10.02 -6.70
C LEU A 14 -5.08 -9.69 -6.39
N SER A 15 -4.63 -8.51 -6.80
CA SER A 15 -3.31 -7.96 -6.41
C SER A 15 -3.22 -7.68 -4.91
N GLU A 16 -4.37 -7.36 -4.29
CA GLU A 16 -4.53 -7.09 -2.87
C GLU A 16 -5.85 -7.69 -2.39
N THR A 17 -5.88 -8.21 -1.16
CA THR A 17 -7.10 -8.78 -0.55
C THR A 17 -7.59 -7.99 0.65
N GLU A 18 -6.76 -7.08 1.15
CA GLU A 18 -7.04 -6.23 2.31
C GLU A 18 -6.36 -4.87 2.11
N MET A 19 -7.10 -3.79 2.30
CA MET A 19 -6.55 -2.44 2.25
C MET A 19 -7.45 -1.42 2.96
N TYR A 20 -6.93 -0.23 3.19
CA TYR A 20 -7.71 0.90 3.68
C TYR A 20 -8.27 1.74 2.52
N ALA A 21 -9.54 2.14 2.62
CA ALA A 21 -10.15 3.00 1.59
C ALA A 21 -9.55 4.43 1.64
N PRO A 22 -9.13 5.03 0.52
CA PRO A 22 -8.49 6.34 0.53
C PRO A 22 -9.43 7.43 1.07
N LEU A 23 -8.92 8.33 1.90
CA LEU A 23 -9.68 9.43 2.53
C LEU A 23 -9.21 10.81 2.03
N ARG A 24 -7.90 11.02 1.96
CA ARG A 24 -7.22 12.21 1.46
C ARG A 24 -6.35 11.91 0.25
N GLY A 25 -5.81 10.70 0.19
CA GLY A 25 -4.84 10.25 -0.79
C GLY A 25 -5.41 10.08 -2.20
N ARG A 26 -4.52 9.64 -3.08
CA ARG A 26 -4.89 9.31 -4.46
C ARG A 26 -5.82 8.10 -4.51
N GLU A 27 -6.53 7.99 -5.62
CA GLU A 27 -7.23 6.78 -6.00
C GLU A 27 -6.33 5.54 -5.90
N LYS A 28 -6.91 4.46 -5.41
CA LYS A 28 -6.28 3.15 -5.27
C LYS A 28 -6.82 2.21 -6.33
N ARG A 29 -5.99 1.26 -6.74
CA ARG A 29 -6.30 0.30 -7.79
C ARG A 29 -6.01 -1.11 -7.28
N VAL A 30 -7.00 -2.00 -7.39
CA VAL A 30 -6.84 -3.43 -7.16
C VAL A 30 -7.05 -4.16 -8.47
N ASP A 31 -6.01 -4.85 -8.95
CA ASP A 31 -6.07 -5.61 -10.18
C ASP A 31 -6.64 -7.01 -9.92
N ALA A 32 -7.61 -7.39 -10.73
CA ALA A 32 -8.22 -8.70 -10.76
C ALA A 32 -7.81 -9.40 -12.06
N THR A 33 -7.15 -10.55 -11.95
CA THR A 33 -6.65 -11.31 -13.12
C THR A 33 -7.13 -12.74 -13.06
N VAL A 34 -7.36 -13.35 -14.23
CA VAL A 34 -7.74 -14.77 -14.32
C VAL A 34 -6.60 -15.63 -14.85
N ARG A 35 -6.59 -16.91 -14.49
CA ARG A 35 -5.57 -17.87 -14.98
C ARG A 35 -5.91 -18.44 -16.35
N ILE A 36 -7.19 -18.54 -16.70
CA ILE A 36 -7.63 -19.03 -18.01
C ILE A 36 -7.33 -17.98 -19.08
N ARG A 37 -6.67 -18.40 -20.18
CA ARG A 37 -6.23 -17.53 -21.27
C ARG A 37 -7.05 -17.64 -22.56
N ASP A 38 -8.05 -18.51 -22.58
CA ASP A 38 -8.92 -18.72 -23.73
C ASP A 38 -10.35 -18.34 -23.36
N GLY A 39 -10.91 -17.34 -24.04
CA GLY A 39 -12.24 -16.82 -23.77
C GLY A 39 -12.22 -15.43 -23.13
N GLY A 40 -13.29 -14.67 -23.40
CA GLY A 40 -13.51 -13.37 -22.79
C GLY A 40 -14.24 -13.54 -21.48
N VAL A 41 -13.67 -13.01 -20.40
CA VAL A 41 -14.25 -13.05 -19.07
C VAL A 41 -15.04 -11.77 -18.83
N ASP A 42 -16.28 -11.89 -18.40
CA ASP A 42 -17.01 -10.75 -17.84
C ASP A 42 -16.71 -10.62 -16.35
N PHE A 43 -16.61 -9.38 -15.89
CA PHE A 43 -16.31 -9.07 -14.49
C PHE A 43 -17.42 -8.22 -13.91
N ASP A 44 -17.86 -8.52 -12.70
CA ASP A 44 -18.77 -7.65 -11.94
C ASP A 44 -18.26 -7.53 -10.50
N PHE A 45 -18.88 -6.66 -9.71
CA PHE A 45 -18.62 -6.62 -8.27
C PHE A 45 -19.87 -6.36 -7.46
N THR A 46 -19.84 -6.83 -6.21
CA THR A 46 -20.82 -6.49 -5.19
C THR A 46 -20.15 -5.87 -3.99
N VAL A 47 -20.87 -5.03 -3.25
CA VAL A 47 -20.41 -4.43 -2.01
C VAL A 47 -21.32 -4.93 -0.89
N ASN A 48 -20.75 -5.67 0.07
CA ASN A 48 -21.49 -6.35 1.13
C ASN A 48 -22.68 -7.19 0.59
N GLY A 49 -22.47 -7.87 -0.53
CA GLY A 49 -23.47 -8.70 -1.22
C GLY A 49 -24.53 -7.92 -2.00
N GLN A 50 -24.44 -6.59 -2.07
CA GLN A 50 -25.34 -5.75 -2.85
C GLN A 50 -24.72 -5.43 -4.22
N ALA A 51 -25.45 -5.75 -5.29
CA ALA A 51 -25.11 -5.31 -6.65
C ALA A 51 -25.59 -3.88 -6.88
N GLY A 52 -24.88 -3.14 -7.73
CA GLY A 52 -25.28 -1.78 -8.12
C GLY A 52 -24.10 -0.86 -8.34
N THR A 53 -24.38 0.43 -8.50
CA THR A 53 -23.37 1.47 -8.59
C THR A 53 -23.05 2.01 -7.21
N PHE A 54 -21.77 2.13 -6.89
CA PHE A 54 -21.29 2.66 -5.62
C PHE A 54 -20.39 3.86 -5.93
N THR A 55 -20.77 5.05 -5.45
CA THR A 55 -20.00 6.28 -5.66
C THR A 55 -18.56 6.08 -5.21
N GLY A 56 -17.59 6.38 -6.08
CA GLY A 56 -16.16 6.23 -5.81
C GLY A 56 -15.60 4.83 -6.02
N LEU A 57 -16.42 3.87 -6.48
CA LEU A 57 -15.96 2.58 -7.00
C LEU A 57 -16.22 2.51 -8.49
N HIS A 58 -15.18 2.15 -9.26
CA HIS A 58 -15.28 1.92 -10.69
C HIS A 58 -14.54 0.64 -11.07
N LEU A 59 -15.12 -0.16 -11.96
CA LEU A 59 -14.49 -1.39 -12.45
C LEU A 59 -14.15 -1.21 -13.93
N GLU A 60 -12.88 -1.02 -14.22
CA GLU A 60 -12.38 -1.03 -15.60
C GLU A 60 -12.18 -2.46 -16.05
N LYS A 61 -12.84 -2.87 -17.14
CA LYS A 61 -12.80 -4.25 -17.63
C LYS A 61 -11.95 -4.37 -18.89
N SER A 62 -11.22 -5.47 -18.98
CA SER A 62 -10.53 -5.92 -20.19
C SER A 62 -10.84 -7.40 -20.43
N TYR A 63 -10.30 -7.98 -21.49
CA TYR A 63 -10.63 -9.35 -21.92
C TYR A 63 -10.40 -10.43 -20.83
N GLN A 64 -9.36 -10.28 -20.00
CA GLN A 64 -8.92 -11.27 -18.99
C GLN A 64 -8.50 -10.65 -17.66
N ALA A 65 -8.78 -9.37 -17.49
CA ALA A 65 -8.47 -8.66 -16.27
C ALA A 65 -9.49 -7.56 -16.05
N ALA A 66 -9.66 -7.19 -14.79
CA ALA A 66 -10.34 -5.98 -14.42
C ALA A 66 -9.52 -5.22 -13.39
N SER A 67 -9.78 -3.93 -13.25
CA SER A 67 -9.15 -3.09 -12.24
C SER A 67 -10.26 -2.38 -11.48
N LEU A 68 -10.36 -2.68 -10.18
CA LEU A 68 -11.24 -1.98 -9.26
C LEU A 68 -10.51 -0.70 -8.81
N MET A 69 -11.04 0.44 -9.22
CA MET A 69 -10.58 1.77 -8.84
C MET A 69 -11.43 2.29 -7.69
N ILE A 70 -10.75 2.79 -6.66
CA ILE A 70 -11.34 3.20 -5.39
C ILE A 70 -10.84 4.59 -5.08
N ASP A 71 -11.72 5.58 -5.14
CA ASP A 71 -11.38 6.97 -4.80
C ASP A 71 -11.94 7.38 -3.43
N ASN A 72 -11.59 8.61 -3.01
CA ASN A 72 -11.98 9.12 -1.71
C ASN A 72 -13.47 9.48 -1.59
N THR A 73 -14.22 9.49 -2.69
CA THR A 73 -15.66 9.72 -2.66
C THR A 73 -16.39 8.49 -2.11
N PHE A 74 -15.82 7.28 -2.22
CA PHE A 74 -16.40 6.08 -1.63
C PHE A 74 -16.55 6.19 -0.11
N ILE A 75 -15.44 6.40 0.61
CA ILE A 75 -15.47 6.51 2.08
C ILE A 75 -16.31 7.70 2.58
N ARG A 76 -16.46 8.74 1.77
CA ARG A 76 -17.27 9.94 2.09
C ARG A 76 -18.76 9.70 1.96
N ASN A 77 -19.18 8.86 1.02
CA ASN A 77 -20.60 8.63 0.72
C ASN A 77 -21.12 7.28 1.25
N TYR A 78 -20.24 6.32 1.51
CA TYR A 78 -20.63 5.02 2.02
C TYR A 78 -21.08 5.11 3.49
N SER A 79 -22.35 4.74 3.71
CA SER A 79 -23.01 4.76 5.02
C SER A 79 -23.32 3.37 5.59
N GLY A 80 -22.86 2.31 4.91
CA GLY A 80 -23.02 0.93 5.38
C GLY A 80 -22.01 0.56 6.48
N THR A 81 -21.98 -0.74 6.80
CA THR A 81 -21.11 -1.29 7.85
C THR A 81 -19.67 -1.45 7.36
N TRP A 82 -18.72 -1.17 8.25
CA TRP A 82 -17.29 -1.41 8.06
C TRP A 82 -16.83 -2.62 8.90
N PRO A 83 -15.83 -3.41 8.44
CA PRO A 83 -15.16 -3.28 7.15
C PRO A 83 -16.09 -3.64 5.98
N VAL A 84 -15.81 -3.08 4.80
CA VAL A 84 -16.57 -3.33 3.58
C VAL A 84 -15.98 -4.53 2.85
N GLN A 85 -16.84 -5.46 2.44
CA GLN A 85 -16.48 -6.59 1.61
C GLN A 85 -16.82 -6.27 0.15
N VAL A 86 -15.81 -6.12 -0.70
CA VAL A 86 -16.00 -5.98 -2.15
C VAL A 86 -15.69 -7.32 -2.80
N GLU A 87 -16.71 -7.98 -3.31
CA GLU A 87 -16.55 -9.27 -4.00
C GLU A 87 -16.51 -9.03 -5.50
N ILE A 88 -15.37 -9.32 -6.13
CA ILE A 88 -15.20 -9.31 -7.58
C ILE A 88 -15.58 -10.70 -8.11
N ILE A 89 -16.46 -10.71 -9.10
CA ILE A 89 -17.02 -11.91 -9.72
C ILE A 89 -16.51 -11.98 -11.15
N ALA A 90 -15.87 -13.08 -11.52
CA ALA A 90 -15.47 -13.38 -12.89
C ALA A 90 -16.36 -14.47 -13.46
N SER A 91 -16.90 -14.25 -14.66
CA SER A 91 -17.83 -15.16 -15.32
C SER A 91 -17.35 -15.53 -16.72
N LEU A 92 -17.33 -16.84 -17.02
CA LEU A 92 -16.98 -17.39 -18.33
C LEU A 92 -17.91 -18.57 -18.63
N ASP A 93 -18.82 -18.40 -19.58
CA ASP A 93 -19.87 -19.36 -19.92
C ASP A 93 -20.69 -19.80 -18.69
N ALA A 94 -20.52 -21.04 -18.24
CA ALA A 94 -21.19 -21.61 -17.07
C ALA A 94 -20.31 -21.62 -15.81
N PHE A 95 -19.09 -21.10 -15.90
CA PHE A 95 -18.15 -21.02 -14.80
C PHE A 95 -18.18 -19.62 -14.18
N GLU A 96 -18.03 -19.60 -12.86
CA GLU A 96 -17.93 -18.40 -12.06
C GLU A 96 -16.82 -18.59 -11.03
N ASP A 97 -16.05 -17.53 -10.77
CA ASP A 97 -15.08 -17.49 -9.69
C ASP A 97 -15.18 -16.15 -8.96
N ARG A 98 -14.88 -16.16 -7.67
CA ARG A 98 -15.09 -15.01 -6.77
C ARG A 98 -13.85 -14.75 -5.95
N ALA A 99 -13.51 -13.48 -5.78
CA ALA A 99 -12.44 -13.05 -4.90
C ALA A 99 -12.86 -11.81 -4.13
N THR A 100 -12.47 -11.75 -2.86
CA THR A 100 -12.94 -10.71 -1.93
C THR A 100 -11.80 -9.78 -1.55
N LEU A 101 -12.07 -8.49 -1.64
CA LEU A 101 -11.27 -7.41 -1.10
C LEU A 101 -11.96 -6.85 0.15
N THR A 102 -11.25 -6.84 1.27
CA THR A 102 -11.70 -6.17 2.49
C THR A 102 -11.19 -4.74 2.51
N LEU A 103 -12.11 -3.78 2.54
CA LEU A 103 -11.81 -2.36 2.71
C LEU A 103 -12.05 -1.93 4.15
N TYR A 104 -10.99 -1.42 4.78
CA TYR A 104 -11.01 -0.88 6.14
C TYR A 104 -11.27 0.63 6.16
N ASP A 105 -11.87 1.11 7.25
CA ASP A 105 -12.24 2.51 7.42
C ASP A 105 -11.03 3.35 7.87
N THR A 106 -10.47 4.12 6.94
CA THR A 106 -9.35 5.03 7.20
C THR A 106 -9.68 6.10 8.23
N ARG A 107 -10.95 6.46 8.45
CA ARG A 107 -11.31 7.44 9.49
C ARG A 107 -11.03 6.92 10.91
N THR A 108 -10.93 5.60 11.05
CA THR A 108 -10.63 4.91 12.31
C THR A 108 -9.23 4.28 12.32
N LEU A 109 -8.38 4.66 11.36
CA LEU A 109 -7.02 4.14 11.25
C LEU A 109 -6.24 4.40 12.55
N ARG A 110 -5.46 3.42 12.98
CA ARG A 110 -4.55 3.54 14.12
C ARG A 110 -3.24 2.85 13.78
N ALA A 111 -2.13 3.56 13.96
CA ALA A 111 -0.82 2.95 13.78
C ALA A 111 -0.41 2.22 15.05
N GLU A 112 0.08 0.98 14.89
CA GLU A 112 0.65 0.20 15.99
C GLU A 112 2.16 -0.02 15.81
N ARG A 113 2.63 -0.02 14.56
CA ARG A 113 4.04 -0.29 14.23
C ARG A 113 4.48 0.44 12.97
N VAL A 114 5.77 0.74 12.89
CA VAL A 114 6.42 1.23 11.67
C VAL A 114 7.65 0.39 11.37
N VAL A 115 7.86 0.08 10.09
CA VAL A 115 9.11 -0.47 9.57
C VAL A 115 9.84 0.66 8.86
N VAL A 116 11.11 0.87 9.21
CA VAL A 116 11.96 1.89 8.58
C VAL A 116 13.21 1.21 8.02
N ALA A 117 13.58 1.56 6.81
CA ALA A 117 14.79 1.10 6.14
C ALA A 117 15.43 2.27 5.36
N ILE A 118 16.72 2.17 5.06
CA ILE A 118 17.43 3.14 4.22
C ILE A 118 18.03 2.40 3.03
N ASN A 119 17.88 2.94 1.83
CA ASN A 119 18.42 2.36 0.60
C ASN A 119 19.23 3.39 -0.22
N PRO A 120 20.52 3.15 -0.48
CA PRO A 120 21.32 2.07 0.10
C PRO A 120 21.53 2.28 1.60
N ASP A 121 21.74 1.20 2.36
CA ASP A 121 22.01 1.24 3.80
C ASP A 121 23.46 1.66 4.14
N SER A 122 24.28 1.82 3.11
CA SER A 122 25.65 2.29 3.19
C SER A 122 26.01 3.21 2.01
N LEU A 123 26.76 4.26 2.31
CA LEU A 123 27.26 5.21 1.30
C LEU A 123 28.73 5.51 1.53
N LYS A 124 29.46 5.71 0.43
CA LYS A 124 30.78 6.31 0.50
C LYS A 124 30.63 7.83 0.67
N ILE A 125 31.42 8.43 1.56
CA ILE A 125 31.49 9.87 1.73
C ILE A 125 32.08 10.48 0.44
N PRO A 126 31.37 11.37 -0.26
CA PRO A 126 31.87 11.99 -1.47
C PRO A 126 33.04 12.94 -1.18
N THR A 127 33.84 13.24 -2.21
CA THR A 127 34.96 14.18 -2.10
C THR A 127 34.66 15.47 -2.88
N GLY A 128 35.02 16.62 -2.34
CA GLY A 128 34.78 17.92 -3.00
C GLY A 128 33.34 18.39 -2.88
N ASN A 129 32.74 18.82 -4.00
CA ASN A 129 31.41 19.45 -4.06
C ASN A 129 30.29 18.47 -4.48
N GLU A 130 30.57 17.17 -4.46
CA GLU A 130 29.59 16.13 -4.79
C GLU A 130 28.73 15.75 -3.59
N TYR A 131 27.55 15.19 -3.87
CA TYR A 131 26.65 14.62 -2.88
C TYR A 131 26.42 13.13 -3.15
N ALA A 132 26.37 12.33 -2.09
CA ALA A 132 25.86 10.97 -2.13
C ALA A 132 24.43 10.96 -1.56
N GLN A 133 23.57 10.10 -2.10
CA GLN A 133 22.14 10.09 -1.75
C GLN A 133 21.67 8.71 -1.32
N ALA A 134 20.80 8.69 -0.30
CA ALA A 134 20.05 7.53 0.12
C ALA A 134 18.57 7.89 0.34
N HIS A 135 17.70 6.88 0.33
CA HIS A 135 16.27 7.05 0.51
C HIS A 135 15.79 6.32 1.75
N VAL A 136 15.02 7.02 2.58
CA VAL A 136 14.30 6.45 3.72
C VAL A 136 13.02 5.79 3.20
N GLN A 137 12.91 4.48 3.40
CA GLN A 137 11.71 3.70 3.18
C GLN A 137 11.00 3.50 4.51
N ARG A 138 9.68 3.67 4.50
CA ARG A 138 8.85 3.54 5.70
C ARG A 138 7.48 3.00 5.35
N GLN A 139 6.97 2.12 6.21
CA GLN A 139 5.64 1.54 6.13
C GLN A 139 5.06 1.40 7.53
N PHE A 140 3.90 2.00 7.76
CA PHE A 140 3.13 1.84 8.99
C PHE A 140 2.16 0.67 8.87
N TYR A 141 1.85 0.05 9.99
CA TYR A 141 0.96 -1.09 10.11
C TYR A 141 -0.02 -0.91 11.27
N ASP A 142 -1.22 -1.45 11.13
CA ASP A 142 -2.21 -1.56 12.21
C ASP A 142 -1.93 -2.80 13.11
N ALA A 143 -2.86 -3.09 14.03
CA ALA A 143 -2.78 -4.23 14.94
C ALA A 143 -2.85 -5.60 14.25
N ASN A 144 -3.31 -5.66 12.99
CA ASN A 144 -3.50 -6.87 12.21
C ASN A 144 -2.42 -7.01 11.12
N ASP A 145 -1.34 -6.23 11.20
CA ASP A 145 -0.28 -6.16 10.19
C ASP A 145 -0.75 -5.72 8.80
N ILE A 146 -1.84 -4.95 8.72
CA ILE A 146 -2.32 -4.35 7.48
C ILE A 146 -1.55 -3.06 7.19
N PRO A 147 -0.94 -2.91 6.00
CA PRO A 147 -0.22 -1.69 5.63
C PRO A 147 -1.15 -0.47 5.62
N LEU A 148 -0.76 0.58 6.35
CA LEU A 148 -1.47 1.85 6.34
C LEU A 148 -1.10 2.67 5.09
N PRO A 149 -2.07 3.36 4.48
CA PRO A 149 -1.83 4.18 3.29
C PRO A 149 -1.01 5.42 3.64
N PHE A 150 0.15 5.56 3.00
CA PHE A 150 1.12 6.63 3.29
C PHE A 150 0.50 8.04 3.29
N ASP A 151 -0.32 8.35 2.28
CA ASP A 151 -0.94 9.67 2.10
C ASP A 151 -1.96 10.03 3.20
N GLU A 152 -2.30 9.08 4.08
CA GLU A 152 -3.22 9.28 5.21
C GLU A 152 -2.49 9.44 6.55
N ILE A 153 -1.17 9.21 6.56
CA ILE A 153 -0.34 9.27 7.76
C ILE A 153 0.36 10.63 7.85
N THR A 154 0.25 11.27 9.01
CA THR A 154 1.09 12.43 9.34
C THR A 154 2.33 11.93 10.05
N GLU A 155 3.48 12.08 9.41
CA GLU A 155 4.78 11.65 9.95
C GLU A 155 5.78 12.81 10.01
N THR A 156 6.79 12.65 10.85
CA THR A 156 8.00 13.47 10.84
C THR A 156 9.22 12.57 10.63
N LEU A 157 10.18 13.07 9.86
CA LEU A 157 11.46 12.44 9.63
C LEU A 157 12.56 13.37 10.09
N GLU A 158 13.52 12.85 10.85
CA GLU A 158 14.63 13.64 11.38
C GLU A 158 15.92 12.82 11.52
N VAL A 159 17.06 13.50 11.39
CA VAL A 159 18.38 12.94 11.69
C VAL A 159 18.69 13.17 13.17
N VAL A 160 18.92 12.10 13.93
CA VAL A 160 19.02 12.17 15.40
C VAL A 160 20.32 11.51 15.93
N PRO A 161 21.25 12.28 16.54
CA PRO A 161 21.31 13.74 16.54
C PRO A 161 21.65 14.29 15.15
N PRO A 162 21.43 15.60 14.88
CA PRO A 162 21.85 16.23 13.63
C PRO A 162 23.35 16.01 13.37
N VAL A 163 23.70 15.64 12.13
CA VAL A 163 25.08 15.39 11.71
C VAL A 163 25.50 16.44 10.68
N PRO A 164 26.57 17.22 10.91
CA PRO A 164 27.06 18.18 9.92
C PRO A 164 27.34 17.51 8.57
N GLY A 165 26.91 18.16 7.49
CA GLY A 165 27.06 17.63 6.14
C GLY A 165 26.03 16.57 5.73
N VAL A 166 25.03 16.29 6.58
CA VAL A 166 23.87 15.45 6.27
C VAL A 166 22.61 16.30 6.26
N GLU A 167 21.86 16.23 5.16
CA GLU A 167 20.58 16.91 4.98
C GLU A 167 19.48 15.87 4.70
N LEU A 168 18.29 16.11 5.24
CA LEU A 168 17.12 15.28 5.01
C LEU A 168 16.00 16.12 4.41
N GLU A 169 15.67 15.85 3.14
CA GLU A 169 14.60 16.52 2.42
C GLU A 169 13.52 15.51 2.03
N GLY A 170 12.37 15.57 2.71
CA GLY A 170 11.35 14.53 2.62
C GLY A 170 11.90 13.18 3.06
N VAL A 171 12.04 12.25 2.11
CA VAL A 171 12.62 10.91 2.34
C VAL A 171 14.06 10.78 1.83
N MET A 172 14.63 11.83 1.23
CA MET A 172 15.96 11.78 0.64
C MET A 172 17.00 12.29 1.63
N ILE A 173 18.01 11.46 1.91
CA ILE A 173 19.20 11.81 2.68
C ILE A 173 20.28 12.23 1.70
N SER A 174 20.80 13.44 1.85
CA SER A 174 21.93 13.97 1.08
C SER A 174 23.16 14.09 1.98
N ILE A 175 24.27 13.51 1.52
CA ILE A 175 25.54 13.45 2.24
C ILE A 175 26.58 14.25 1.45
N SER A 176 27.13 15.30 2.06
CA SER A 176 28.24 16.09 1.48
C SER A 176 29.61 15.48 1.80
N SER A 177 30.69 16.20 1.52
CA SER A 177 32.07 15.78 1.87
C SER A 177 32.49 16.04 3.32
N MET A 178 31.62 16.69 4.10
CA MET A 178 31.86 17.08 5.50
C MET A 178 31.34 16.14 6.62
N PRO A 179 30.66 14.99 6.40
CA PRO A 179 30.19 14.15 7.49
C PRO A 179 31.34 13.71 8.38
N HIS A 180 31.24 14.05 9.66
CA HIS A 180 32.20 13.65 10.68
C HIS A 180 31.80 12.34 11.40
N ALA A 181 30.64 11.77 11.06
CA ALA A 181 30.12 10.55 11.66
C ALA A 181 30.24 9.37 10.69
N ASP A 182 30.54 8.19 11.22
CA ASP A 182 30.54 6.94 10.45
C ASP A 182 29.11 6.33 10.35
N LYS A 183 28.13 6.91 11.07
CA LYS A 183 26.74 6.48 11.11
C LYS A 183 25.79 7.68 11.18
N VAL A 184 24.68 7.58 10.47
CA VAL A 184 23.58 8.54 10.49
C VAL A 184 22.32 7.79 10.90
N ASN A 185 21.69 8.17 12.02
CA ASN A 185 20.42 7.59 12.43
C ASN A 185 19.29 8.50 11.96
N VAL A 186 18.30 7.92 11.29
CA VAL A 186 17.06 8.58 10.92
C VAL A 186 15.94 8.02 11.77
N ARG A 187 15.19 8.91 12.39
CA ARG A 187 13.97 8.60 13.12
C ARG A 187 12.76 8.96 12.28
N VAL A 188 11.82 8.04 12.20
CA VAL A 188 10.46 8.27 11.72
C VAL A 188 9.55 8.29 12.93
N SER A 189 8.79 9.37 13.12
CA SER A 189 7.73 9.45 14.14
C SER A 189 6.40 9.65 13.43
N GLY A 190 5.41 8.83 13.77
CA GLY A 190 4.08 8.86 13.18
C GLY A 190 2.98 9.13 14.21
N PRO A 191 1.72 8.85 13.84
CA PRO A 191 0.59 9.00 14.73
C PRO A 191 0.68 8.02 15.91
N ASP A 192 -0.13 8.27 16.93
CA ASP A 192 -0.28 7.40 18.10
C ASP A 192 1.02 7.14 18.90
N GLY A 193 2.05 7.95 18.67
CA GLY A 193 3.36 7.79 19.31
C GLY A 193 4.22 6.68 18.70
N VAL A 194 3.79 6.08 17.58
CA VAL A 194 4.56 5.07 16.86
C VAL A 194 5.82 5.73 16.30
N SER A 195 6.98 5.12 16.56
CA SER A 195 8.25 5.57 16.01
C SER A 195 9.14 4.39 15.64
N GLY A 196 10.06 4.63 14.72
CA GLY A 196 11.06 3.67 14.29
C GLY A 196 12.33 4.39 13.86
N ASP A 197 13.45 3.69 14.00
CA ASP A 197 14.77 4.21 13.66
C ASP A 197 15.42 3.34 12.58
N ALA A 198 16.19 3.95 11.69
CA ALA A 198 17.07 3.25 10.76
C ALA A 198 18.44 3.92 10.72
N THR A 199 19.48 3.14 10.43
CA THR A 199 20.86 3.62 10.41
C THR A 199 21.45 3.49 9.02
N LEU A 200 21.99 4.59 8.51
CA LEU A 200 22.84 4.65 7.33
C LEU A 200 24.30 4.59 7.77
N THR A 201 25.09 3.71 7.16
CA THR A 201 26.53 3.60 7.42
C THR A 201 27.32 4.43 6.41
N LEU A 202 28.26 5.25 6.90
CA LEU A 202 29.13 6.06 6.04
C LEU A 202 30.53 5.45 5.98
N VAL A 203 31.03 5.25 4.76
CA VAL A 203 32.32 4.63 4.47
C VAL A 203 33.26 5.67 3.87
N LYS A 204 34.52 5.68 4.29
CA LYS A 204 35.55 6.61 3.80
C LYS A 204 36.11 6.18 2.44
#